data_AF-A0A5K1FL38-F1
#
_entry.id   AF-A0A5K1FL38-F1
#
_cell.length_a   1.000
_cell.length_b   1.000
_cell.length_c   1.000
_cell.angle_alpha   90.00
_cell.angle_beta   90.00
_cell.angle_gamma   90.00
#
_symmetry.space_group_name_H-M   'P 1'
#
loop_
_entity.id
_entity.type
_entity.pdbx_description
1 polymer ?
#
loop_
_entity_poly.entity_id
_entity_poly.type
_entity_poly.pdbx_seq_one_letter_code
_entity_poly.pdbx_strand_id
1 'polypeptide(L)' 'MRIMRKCLPAHAKVSDEAKQAVQESVLRFISAVTSIAGEHCRQQQRQVVTSEDMLVALKRLCFNG' A
#
# COMPACT_ATOMS: atom_id res chain seq x y z
N MET A 1 6.88 1.05 13.33
CA MET A 1 7.27 2.42 13.77
C MET A 1 8.64 2.91 13.31
N ARG A 2 9.63 2.04 13.05
CA ARG A 2 10.98 2.47 12.62
C ARG A 2 10.97 3.28 11.32
N ILE A 3 10.09 2.96 10.37
CA ILE A 3 9.94 3.70 9.11
C ILE A 3 9.34 5.08 9.36
N MET A 4 8.25 5.18 10.11
CA MET A 4 7.64 6.48 10.46
C MET A 4 8.64 7.43 11.11
N ARG A 5 9.48 6.96 12.04
CA ARG A 5 10.52 7.78 12.68
C ARG A 5 11.64 8.22 11.73
N LYS A 6 11.93 7.46 10.67
CA LYS A 6 12.94 7.86 9.66
C LYS A 6 12.46 9.05 8.82
N CYS A 7 11.16 9.25 8.72
CA CYS A 7 10.56 10.36 7.96
C CYS A 7 10.32 11.61 8.83
N LEU A 8 10.74 11.60 10.10
CA LEU A 8 10.50 12.66 11.06
C LEU A 8 11.83 13.18 11.64
N PRO A 9 11.87 14.45 12.10
CA PRO A 9 13.01 14.98 12.85
C PRO A 9 13.33 14.14 14.10
N ALA A 10 14.59 14.14 14.54
CA ALA A 10 15.09 13.29 15.63
C ALA A 10 14.32 13.39 16.95
N HIS A 11 13.70 14.54 17.24
CA HIS A 11 12.96 14.82 18.48
C HIS A 11 11.43 14.83 18.31
N ALA A 12 10.92 14.47 17.14
CA ALA A 12 9.49 14.43 16.90
C ALA A 12 8.82 13.31 17.70
N LYS A 13 7.72 13.65 18.38
CA LYS A 13 6.87 12.68 19.08
C LYS A 13 5.76 12.19 18.14
N VAL A 14 5.41 10.91 18.24
CA VAL A 14 4.30 10.29 17.51
C VAL A 14 3.35 9.69 18.53
N SER A 15 2.08 10.13 18.51
CA SER A 15 1.04 9.59 19.40
C SER A 15 0.70 8.14 19.06
N ASP A 16 0.07 7.42 19.98
CA ASP A 16 -0.31 6.02 19.74
C ASP A 16 -1.45 5.91 18.72
N GLU A 17 -2.35 6.89 18.68
CA GLU A 17 -3.43 6.99 17.69
C GLU A 17 -2.84 7.17 16.28
N ALA A 18 -1.83 8.03 16.14
CA ALA A 18 -1.15 8.23 14.86
C ALA A 18 -0.42 6.95 14.38
N LYS A 19 0.15 6.19 15.32
CA LYS A 19 0.77 4.89 15.02
C LYS A 19 -0.26 3.90 14.49
N GLN A 20 -1.40 3.78 15.16
CA GLN A 20 -2.48 2.88 14.77
C GLN A 20 -3.06 3.28 13.41
N ALA A 21 -3.37 4.57 13.22
CA ALA A 21 -3.93 5.08 11.97
C ALA A 21 -3.02 4.79 10.77
N VAL A 22 -1.69 4.90 10.94
CA VAL A 22 -0.73 4.56 9.89
C VAL A 22 -0.66 3.05 9.68
N GLN A 23 -0.68 2.23 10.73
CA GLN A 23 -0.72 0.77 10.57
C GLN A 23 -1.95 0.31 9.79
N GLU A 24 -3.13 0.81 10.15
CA GLU A 24 -4.38 0.51 9.44
C GLU A 24 -4.34 1.00 8.00
N SER A 25 -3.78 2.17 7.75
CA SER A 25 -3.62 2.70 6.39
C SER A 25 -2.67 1.86 5.53
N VAL A 26 -1.56 1.38 6.11
CA VAL A 26 -0.62 0.48 5.43
C VAL A 26 -1.27 -0.88 5.14
N LEU A 27 -2.00 -1.44 6.10
CA LEU A 27 -2.73 -2.70 5.90
C LEU A 27 -3.78 -2.54 4.80
N ARG A 28 -4.56 -1.46 4.83
CA ARG A 28 -5.56 -1.14 3.80
C ARG A 28 -4.90 -0.99 2.44
N PHE A 29 -3.75 -0.31 2.35
CA PHE A 29 -3.01 -0.14 1.11
C PHE A 29 -2.55 -1.49 0.54
N ILE A 30 -1.96 -2.36 1.36
CA ILE A 30 -1.51 -3.70 0.94
C ILE A 30 -2.70 -4.53 0.44
N SER A 31 -3.81 -4.53 1.18
CA SER A 31 -5.03 -5.23 0.77
C SER A 31 -5.58 -4.70 -0.56
N ALA A 32 -5.62 -3.38 -0.73
CA ALA A 32 -6.13 -2.75 -1.95
C ALA A 32 -5.25 -3.07 -3.17
N VAL A 33 -3.92 -2.88 -3.06
CA VAL A 33 -3.02 -3.12 -4.20
C VAL A 33 -3.01 -4.59 -4.60
N THR A 34 -3.03 -5.51 -3.63
CA THR A 34 -3.06 -6.95 -3.90
C THR A 34 -4.39 -7.36 -4.54
N SER A 35 -5.51 -6.80 -4.07
CA SER A 35 -6.83 -7.07 -4.63
C SER A 35 -6.92 -6.65 -6.11
N ILE A 36 -6.49 -5.42 -6.42
CA ILE A 36 -6.53 -4.89 -7.80
C ILE A 36 -5.56 -5.63 -8.71
N ALA A 37 -4.34 -5.94 -8.23
CA ALA A 37 -3.38 -6.71 -9.01
C ALA A 37 -3.90 -8.12 -9.30
N GLY A 38 -4.50 -8.78 -8.30
CA GLY A 38 -5.14 -10.08 -8.46
C GLY A 38 -6.34 -10.05 -9.42
N GLU A 39 -7.14 -8.98 -9.38
CA GLU A 39 -8.23 -8.77 -10.33
C GLU A 39 -7.72 -8.63 -11.76
N HIS A 40 -6.70 -7.79 -11.99
CA HIS A 40 -6.09 -7.64 -13.32
C HIS A 40 -5.48 -8.96 -13.80
N CYS A 41 -4.76 -9.68 -12.95
CA CYS A 41 -4.20 -11.01 -13.27
C CYS A 41 -5.30 -11.98 -13.73
N ARG A 42 -6.43 -12.04 -13.00
CA ARG A 42 -7.57 -12.89 -13.37
C ARG A 42 -8.24 -12.45 -14.68
N GLN A 43 -8.37 -11.15 -14.92
CA GLN A 43 -8.88 -10.61 -16.19
C GLN A 43 -8.02 -11.04 -17.38
N GLN A 44 -6.70 -11.17 -17.17
CA GLN A 44 -5.75 -11.67 -18.16
C GLN A 44 -5.67 -13.20 -18.22
N GLN A 45 -6.61 -13.93 -17.60
CA GLN A 45 -6.66 -15.40 -17.54
C GLN A 45 -5.41 -16.06 -16.95
N ARG A 46 -4.67 -15.34 -16.10
CA ARG A 46 -3.48 -15.84 -15.40
C ARG A 46 -3.81 -16.19 -13.95
N GLN A 47 -3.10 -17.17 -13.42
CA GLN A 47 -3.20 -17.59 -12.01
C GLN A 47 -2.07 -17.02 -11.14
N VAL A 48 -0.98 -16.53 -11.75
CA VAL A 48 0.19 -15.98 -11.08
C VAL A 48 0.26 -14.48 -11.34
N VAL A 49 0.21 -13.71 -10.26
CA VAL A 49 0.37 -12.25 -10.28
C VAL A 49 1.81 -11.92 -10.67
N THR A 50 1.97 -11.01 -11.62
CA THR A 50 3.28 -10.54 -12.11
C THR A 50 3.58 -9.11 -11.66
N SER A 51 4.79 -8.63 -11.94
CA SER A 51 5.17 -7.23 -11.70
C SER A 51 4.31 -6.25 -12.50
N GLU A 52 3.82 -6.63 -13.69
CA GLU A 52 2.94 -5.80 -14.51
C GLU A 52 1.59 -5.55 -13.82
N ASP A 53 1.00 -6.59 -13.23
CA ASP A 53 -0.26 -6.45 -12.47
C ASP A 53 -0.10 -5.48 -11.30
N MET A 54 1.04 -5.55 -10.61
CA MET A 54 1.38 -4.65 -9.52
C MET A 54 1.56 -3.21 -10.02
N LEU A 55 2.20 -3.00 -11.17
CA LEU A 55 2.33 -1.67 -11.77
C LEU A 55 0.96 -1.09 -12.17
N VAL A 56 0.07 -1.90 -12.74
CA VAL A 56 -1.31 -1.49 -13.06
C VAL A 56 -2.07 -1.13 -11.80
N ALA A 57 -1.99 -1.96 -10.75
CA ALA A 57 -2.67 -1.72 -9.49
C ALA A 57 -2.20 -0.42 -8.81
N LEU A 58 -0.88 -0.20 -8.75
CA LEU A 58 -0.30 1.05 -8.23
C LEU A 58 -0.71 2.26 -9.08
N LYS A 59 -0.75 2.12 -10.41
CA LYS A 59 -1.22 3.20 -11.29
C LYS A 59 -2.67 3.58 -11.00
N ARG A 60 -3.54 2.59 -10.81
CA ARG A 60 -4.97 2.80 -10.49
C ARG A 60 -5.17 3.42 -9.10
N LEU A 61 -4.34 3.07 -8.12
CA LEU A 61 -4.46 3.56 -6.74
C LEU A 61 -3.83 4.95 -6.54
N CYS A 62 -2.69 5.24 -7.16
CA CYS A 62 -1.89 6.42 -6.86
C CYS A 62 -2.12 7.61 -7.80
N PHE A 63 -2.73 7.41 -8.98
CA PHE A 63 -2.95 8.47 -9.97
C PHE A 63 -4.42 8.87 -10.15
N ASN A 64 -5.30 8.48 -9.22
CA ASN A 64 -6.66 9.02 -9.10
C ASN A 64 -6.71 10.22 -8.12
N GLY A 65 -5.63 11.00 -8.06
CA GLY A 65 -5.50 12.22 -7.26
C GLY A 65 -5.63 13.46 -8.13
#